data_AF-A0A7X7AML8-F1
#
_entry.id   AF-A0A7X7AML8-F1
#
_cell.length_a   1.000
_cell.length_b   1.000
_cell.length_c   1.000
_cell.angle_alpha   90.00
_cell.angle_beta   90.00
_cell.angle_gamma   90.00
#
_symmetry.space_group_name_H-M   'P 1'
#
loop_
_entity.id
_entity.type
_entity.pdbx_description
1 polymer ?
#
loop_
_entity_poly.entity_id
_entity_poly.type
_entity_poly.pdbx_seq_one_letter_code
_entity_poly.pdbx_strand_id
1 'polypeptide(L)'
;DCTRCADESQGKPDPAMLFDIMQRLDLQPEEMLMVGDTTHDVQMAASAGMDSMAVTYGAHSKRTLLVSEPTVMVSSVREMRNWLSARL
;
A
#
# COMPACT_ATOMS: atom_id res chain seq x y z
N ASP A 1 -15.39 -6.05 -8.48
CA ASP A 1 -14.02 -6.58 -8.48
C ASP A 1 -13.18 -5.94 -9.57
N CYS A 2 -12.12 -5.23 -9.18
CA CYS A 2 -11.09 -4.71 -10.08
C CYS A 2 -9.74 -5.12 -9.50
N THR A 3 -9.04 -6.04 -10.16
CA THR A 3 -7.66 -6.41 -9.83
C THR A 3 -6.73 -5.83 -10.88
N ARG A 4 -5.57 -5.32 -10.46
CA ARG A 4 -4.48 -4.96 -11.37
C ARG A 4 -3.21 -5.63 -10.89
N CYS A 5 -2.49 -6.25 -11.82
CA CYS A 5 -1.17 -6.85 -11.58
C CYS A 5 -0.09 -6.05 -12.30
N ALA A 6 1.17 -6.19 -11.87
CA ALA A 6 2.30 -5.48 -12.48
C ALA A 6 2.49 -5.78 -13.98
N ASP A 7 1.88 -6.86 -14.49
CA ASP A 7 1.87 -7.20 -15.91
C ASP A 7 0.88 -6.37 -16.75
N GLU A 8 -0.06 -5.67 -16.09
CA GLU A 8 -1.15 -4.91 -16.71
C GLU A 8 -0.95 -3.38 -16.63
N SER A 9 0.10 -2.92 -15.94
CA SER A 9 0.48 -1.51 -15.77
C SER A 9 2.01 -1.37 -15.68
N GLN A 10 2.53 -0.14 -15.57
CA GLN A 10 3.91 0.00 -15.09
C GLN A 10 4.00 -0.61 -13.67
N GLY A 11 5.05 -1.39 -13.44
CA GLY A 11 5.29 -2.03 -12.15
C GLY A 11 5.68 -1.01 -11.08
N LYS A 12 5.56 -1.42 -9.81
CA LYS A 12 5.98 -0.60 -8.66
C LYS A 12 7.45 -0.19 -8.84
N PRO A 13 7.83 1.05 -8.49
CA PRO A 13 7.08 2.01 -7.68
C PRO A 13 6.16 2.97 -8.47
N ASP A 14 5.91 2.73 -9.76
CA ASP A 14 5.05 3.61 -10.57
C ASP A 14 3.58 3.57 -10.07
N PRO A 15 2.94 4.73 -9.77
CA PRO A 15 1.58 4.80 -9.25
C PRO A 15 0.48 4.54 -10.27
N ALA A 16 0.81 4.29 -11.56
CA ALA A 16 -0.17 4.10 -12.64
C ALA A 16 -1.26 3.09 -12.26
N MET A 17 -0.88 1.98 -11.63
CA MET A 17 -1.82 0.95 -11.16
C MET A 17 -2.87 1.52 -10.19
N LEU A 18 -2.44 2.35 -9.25
CA LEU A 18 -3.31 2.93 -8.21
C LEU A 18 -4.25 3.95 -8.83
N PHE A 19 -3.77 4.81 -9.73
CA PHE A 19 -4.61 5.75 -10.48
C PHE A 19 -5.68 5.03 -11.29
N ASP A 20 -5.30 3.93 -11.94
CA ASP A 20 -6.19 3.07 -12.71
C ASP A 20 -7.31 2.44 -11.86
N ILE A 21 -7.01 2.09 -10.60
CA ILE A 21 -8.01 1.54 -9.67
C ILE A 21 -8.91 2.65 -9.14
N MET A 22 -8.34 3.77 -8.70
CA MET A 22 -9.08 4.95 -8.22
C MET A 22 -10.09 5.43 -9.27
N GLN A 23 -9.66 5.57 -10.52
CA GLN A 23 -10.54 5.99 -11.61
C GLN A 23 -11.69 5.00 -11.86
N ARG A 24 -11.44 3.69 -11.78
CA ARG A 24 -12.46 2.66 -12.04
C ARG A 24 -13.48 2.53 -10.90
N LEU A 25 -13.05 2.82 -9.68
CA LEU A 25 -13.90 2.71 -8.49
C LEU A 25 -14.50 4.05 -8.06
N ASP A 26 -14.13 5.15 -8.73
CA ASP A 26 -14.52 6.52 -8.38
C ASP A 26 -14.16 6.88 -6.93
N LEU A 27 -12.94 6.52 -6.52
CA LEU A 27 -12.40 6.75 -5.19
C LEU A 27 -11.28 7.78 -5.22
N GLN A 28 -11.17 8.55 -4.14
CA GLN A 28 -10.05 9.45 -3.86
C GLN A 28 -8.90 8.73 -3.13
N PRO A 29 -7.66 9.24 -3.19
CA PRO A 29 -6.52 8.63 -2.51
C PRO A 29 -6.73 8.41 -1.01
N GLU A 30 -7.45 9.31 -0.34
CA GLU A 30 -7.73 9.26 1.10
C GLU A 30 -8.74 8.16 1.48
N GLU A 31 -9.46 7.61 0.50
CA GLU A 31 -10.41 6.51 0.67
C GLU A 31 -9.76 5.14 0.49
N MET A 32 -8.46 5.12 0.19
CA MET A 32 -7.71 3.91 -0.11
C MET A 32 -6.50 3.75 0.81
N LEU A 33 -6.09 2.50 1.01
CA LEU A 33 -4.91 2.14 1.78
C LEU A 33 -4.08 1.12 1.00
N MET A 34 -2.84 1.46 0.67
CA MET A 34 -1.89 0.49 0.12
C MET A 34 -1.40 -0.42 1.23
N VAL A 35 -1.47 -1.73 1.04
CA VAL A 35 -0.84 -2.71 1.95
C VAL A 35 0.25 -3.45 1.20
N GLY A 36 1.48 -3.44 1.72
CA GLY A 36 2.62 -4.06 1.05
C GLY A 36 3.79 -4.38 1.97
N ASP A 37 4.71 -5.20 1.47
CA ASP A 37 5.85 -5.76 2.19
C ASP A 37 7.21 -5.34 1.59
N THR A 38 7.20 -4.46 0.58
CA THR A 38 8.38 -3.88 -0.05
C THR A 38 8.38 -2.36 0.07
N THR A 39 9.56 -1.75 -0.10
CA THR A 39 9.68 -0.29 -0.21
C THR A 39 9.01 0.26 -1.47
N HIS A 40 8.90 -0.57 -2.52
CA HIS A 40 8.23 -0.18 -3.75
C HIS A 40 6.72 0.04 -3.53
N ASP A 41 6.09 -0.75 -2.66
CA ASP A 41 4.68 -0.56 -2.29
C ASP A 41 4.44 0.79 -1.63
N VAL A 42 5.29 1.11 -0.64
CA VAL A 42 5.20 2.34 0.13
C VAL A 42 5.47 3.57 -0.75
N GLN A 43 6.51 3.50 -1.59
CA GLN A 43 6.84 4.57 -2.54
C GLN A 43 5.75 4.77 -3.60
N MET A 44 5.11 3.70 -4.05
CA MET A 44 4.00 3.77 -4.99
C MET A 44 2.79 4.47 -4.36
N ALA A 45 2.44 4.14 -3.12
CA ALA A 45 1.38 4.80 -2.37
C ALA A 45 1.67 6.30 -2.19
N ALA A 46 2.89 6.65 -1.75
CA ALA A 46 3.31 8.03 -1.59
C ALA A 46 3.22 8.82 -2.91
N SER A 47 3.63 8.20 -4.02
CA SER A 47 3.55 8.80 -5.36
C SER A 47 2.10 8.97 -5.86
N ALA A 48 1.16 8.20 -5.33
CA ALA A 48 -0.27 8.32 -5.59
C ALA A 48 -1.00 9.24 -4.59
N GLY A 49 -0.29 9.80 -3.59
CA GLY A 49 -0.90 10.57 -2.51
C GLY A 49 -1.76 9.75 -1.54
N MET A 50 -1.53 8.44 -1.48
CA MET A 50 -2.30 7.48 -0.69
C MET A 50 -1.55 7.03 0.56
N ASP A 51 -2.29 6.73 1.63
CA ASP A 51 -1.73 6.11 2.83
C ASP A 51 -1.17 4.70 2.57
N SER A 52 -0.16 4.31 3.35
CA SER A 52 0.45 2.99 3.25
C SER A 52 0.60 2.26 4.58
N MET A 53 0.33 0.96 4.54
CA MET A 53 0.61 0.01 5.59
C MET A 53 1.73 -0.95 5.15
N ALA A 54 2.88 -0.82 5.78
CA ALA A 54 4.00 -1.73 5.60
C ALA A 54 3.85 -2.95 6.53
N VAL A 55 3.88 -4.15 5.98
CA VAL A 55 3.86 -5.41 6.75
C VAL A 55 5.28 -5.96 6.88
N THR A 56 5.74 -6.25 8.10
CA THR A 56 7.16 -6.63 8.33
C THR A 56 7.43 -8.13 8.24
N TYR A 57 6.45 -8.92 7.76
CA TYR A 57 6.50 -10.38 7.66
C TYR A 57 6.58 -10.87 6.20
N GLY A 58 7.07 -10.02 5.29
CA GLY A 58 7.26 -10.34 3.87
C GLY A 58 8.69 -10.04 3.38
N ALA A 59 8.80 -9.51 2.16
CA ALA A 59 10.04 -9.44 1.39
C ALA A 59 11.12 -8.53 1.98
N HIS A 60 10.79 -7.31 2.41
CA HIS A 60 11.78 -6.36 2.94
C HIS A 60 11.85 -6.39 4.47
N SER A 61 13.05 -6.16 5.00
CA SER A 61 13.25 -6.04 6.46
C SER A 61 12.53 -4.81 7.03
N LYS A 62 12.15 -4.87 8.31
CA LYS A 62 11.59 -3.71 9.04
C LYS A 62 12.44 -2.44 8.86
N ARG A 63 13.77 -2.56 8.95
CA ARG A 63 14.69 -1.43 8.79
C ARG A 63 14.60 -0.84 7.39
N THR A 64 14.52 -1.68 6.37
CA THR A 64 14.40 -1.26 4.97
C THR A 64 13.07 -0.54 4.72
N LEU A 65 11.98 -1.08 5.26
CA LEU A 65 10.64 -0.48 5.13
C LEU A 65 10.52 0.87 5.84
N LEU A 66 11.20 1.08 6.97
CA LEU A 66 11.20 2.37 7.66
C LEU A 66 11.79 3.50 6.82
N VAL A 67 12.74 3.21 5.92
CA VAL A 67 13.38 4.22 5.04
C VAL A 67 12.39 4.77 4.01
N SER A 68 11.35 4.01 3.65
CA SER A 68 10.29 4.48 2.75
C SER A 68 9.16 5.24 3.45
N GLU A 69 9.24 5.44 4.77
CA GLU A 69 8.29 6.26 5.55
C GLU A 69 6.80 5.87 5.40
N PRO A 70 6.42 4.62 5.72
CA PRO A 70 5.02 4.21 5.63
C PRO A 70 4.15 4.91 6.68
N THR A 71 2.88 5.17 6.37
CA THR A 71 1.90 5.76 7.30
C THR A 71 1.76 4.90 8.57
N VAL A 72 1.72 3.58 8.40
CA VAL A 72 1.68 2.61 9.49
C VAL A 72 2.52 1.39 9.17
N MET A 73 3.08 0.78 10.21
CA MET A 73 3.81 -0.47 10.10
C MET A 73 3.26 -1.49 11.09
N VAL A 74 2.99 -2.70 10.61
CA VAL A 74 2.44 -3.79 11.42
C VAL A 74 3.29 -5.06 11.27
N SER A 75 3.39 -5.81 12.35
CA SER A 75 4.25 -6.99 12.49
C SER A 75 3.50 -8.32 12.44
N SER A 76 2.17 -8.29 12.38
CA SER A 76 1.35 -9.49 12.23
C SER A 76 -0.02 -9.17 11.63
N VAL A 77 -0.66 -10.18 11.04
CA VAL A 77 -2.06 -10.10 10.58
C VAL A 77 -3.01 -9.71 11.72
N ARG A 78 -2.71 -10.12 12.96
CA ARG A 78 -3.49 -9.72 14.14
C ARG A 78 -3.43 -8.22 14.38
N GLU A 79 -2.23 -7.65 14.29
CA GLU A 79 -2.01 -6.21 14.46
C GLU A 79 -2.66 -5.41 13.33
N MET A 80 -2.53 -5.88 12.07
CA MET A 80 -3.25 -5.33 10.92
C MET A 80 -4.75 -5.29 11.17
N ARG A 81 -5.35 -6.42 11.56
CA ARG A 81 -6.78 -6.51 11.86
C ARG A 81 -7.18 -5.54 12.97
N ASN A 82 -6.43 -5.49 14.07
CA ASN A 82 -6.73 -4.58 15.17
C ASN A 82 -6.67 -3.11 14.73
N TRP A 83 -5.71 -2.75 13.87
CA TRP A 83 -5.59 -1.40 13.33
C TRP A 83 -6.76 -1.01 12.43
N LEU A 84 -7.20 -1.93 11.56
CA LEU A 84 -8.33 -1.75 10.65
C LEU A 84 -9.66 -1.64 11.40
N SER A 85 -9.92 -2.54 12.34
CA SER A 85 -11.18 -2.55 13.12
C SER A 85 -11.35 -1.33 14.02
N ALA A 86 -10.30 -0.57 14.31
CA ALA A 86 -10.40 0.69 15.05
C ALA A 86 -10.80 1.89 14.18
N ARG A 87 -10.94 1.70 12.86
CA ARG A 87 -11.18 2.76 11.85
C ARG A 87 -12.36 2.48 10.92
N LEU A 88 -13.00 1.31 11.09
CA LEU A 88 -14.24 0.92 10.44
C LEU A 88 -15.38 1.06 11.45
#